data_AF-A0A7C6BH34-F1
#
_entry.id   AF-A0A7C6BH34-F1
#
_cell.length_a   1.000
_cell.length_b   1.000
_cell.length_c   1.000
_cell.angle_alpha   90.00
_cell.angle_beta   90.00
_cell.angle_gamma   90.00
#
_symmetry.space_group_name_H-M   'P 1'
#
loop_
_entity.id
_entity.type
_entity.pdbx_description
1 polymer ?
#
loop_
_entity_poly.entity_id
_entity_poly.type
_entity_poly.pdbx_seq_one_letter_code
_entity_poly.pdbx_strand_id
1 'polypeptide(L)'
;MMRAIYLALQEGLPCPVMRAWPQHPPALPGCVFHLKEWTRRNPAQARVVIAVTLRVNTPQQGDDYADLASAALSPLGLSLLTARDDQEAQTGFFLKALAFEGSATLGADGAFSLMPSPHALRANLLVDGVKIKDASALSCEWVSEEGRLLRQVRIRYEMLGEPEAHQVLSAAAKTSLVLTFFDPSAGSNQSLTMRCQQAEAKAMYEKAGQITYGPVNLLLKEV
;
A
#
# COMPACT_ATOMS: atom_id res chain seq x y z
N MET A 1 -9.95 -10.04 6.06
CA MET A 1 -9.97 -8.56 6.16
C MET A 1 -10.01 -8.00 7.59
N MET A 2 -11.14 -8.01 8.32
CA MET A 2 -11.26 -7.29 9.62
C MET A 2 -10.27 -7.75 10.69
N ARG A 3 -9.87 -9.03 10.68
CA ARG A 3 -8.81 -9.56 11.55
C ARG A 3 -7.44 -8.92 11.28
N ALA A 4 -7.09 -8.68 10.01
CA ALA A 4 -5.82 -8.05 9.66
C ALA A 4 -5.77 -6.59 10.15
N ILE A 5 -6.88 -5.85 9.98
CA ILE A 5 -7.03 -4.48 10.51
C ILE A 5 -6.88 -4.47 12.03
N TYR A 6 -7.54 -5.40 12.73
CA TYR A 6 -7.42 -5.54 14.18
C TYR A 6 -5.97 -5.72 14.63
N LEU A 7 -5.26 -6.70 14.05
CA LEU A 7 -3.88 -7.00 14.41
C LEU A 7 -2.95 -5.82 14.12
N ALA A 8 -3.08 -5.18 12.96
CA ALA A 8 -2.28 -4.02 12.61
C ALA A 8 -2.47 -2.86 13.60
N LEU A 9 -3.72 -2.53 13.96
CA LEU A 9 -3.99 -1.48 14.94
C LEU A 9 -3.51 -1.87 16.34
N GLN A 10 -3.67 -3.13 16.74
CA GLN A 10 -3.25 -3.62 18.05
C GLN A 10 -1.73 -3.58 18.22
N GLU A 11 -0.98 -3.88 17.17
CA GLU A 11 0.49 -3.81 17.17
C GLU A 11 1.00 -2.36 17.02
N GLY A 12 0.28 -1.52 16.28
CA GLY A 12 0.70 -0.15 15.98
C GLY A 12 0.30 0.91 17.01
N LEU A 13 -0.73 0.66 17.83
CA LEU A 13 -1.22 1.65 18.80
C LEU A 13 -0.87 1.26 20.24
N PRO A 14 -0.38 2.21 21.05
CA PRO A 14 -0.11 1.98 22.48
C PRO A 14 -1.39 2.12 23.32
N CYS A 15 -2.50 1.53 22.86
CA CYS A 15 -3.78 1.50 23.59
C CYS A 15 -4.62 0.27 23.23
N PRO A 16 -5.59 -0.13 24.07
CA PRO A 16 -6.52 -1.20 23.75
C PRO A 16 -7.31 -0.92 22.47
N VAL A 17 -7.31 -1.88 21.54
CA VAL A 17 -8.06 -1.83 20.28
C VAL A 17 -9.27 -2.76 20.37
N MET A 18 -10.43 -2.28 19.94
CA MET A 18 -11.68 -3.05 19.94
C MET A 18 -12.43 -2.90 18.62
N ARG A 19 -13.12 -3.96 18.18
CA ARG A 19 -14.04 -3.88 17.05
C ARG A 19 -15.41 -3.41 17.54
N ALA A 20 -16.01 -2.41 16.90
CA ALA A 20 -17.30 -1.86 17.34
C ALA A 20 -18.42 -2.90 17.14
N TRP A 21 -18.90 -3.49 18.25
CA TRP A 21 -20.24 -4.04 18.53
C TRP A 21 -20.21 -5.31 19.41
N PRO A 22 -21.06 -5.40 20.44
CA PRO A 22 -21.38 -4.36 21.41
C PRO A 22 -20.29 -4.38 22.49
N GLN A 23 -19.48 -3.33 22.57
CA GLN A 23 -18.47 -3.20 23.63
C GLN A 23 -18.70 -1.87 24.36
N HIS A 24 -18.52 -1.90 25.68
CA HIS A 24 -18.51 -0.73 26.55
C HIS A 24 -17.58 0.37 26.03
N PRO A 25 -17.72 1.63 26.49
CA PRO A 25 -16.81 2.70 26.10
C PRO A 25 -15.37 2.21 26.26
N PRO A 26 -14.52 2.29 25.21
CA PRO A 26 -13.16 1.78 25.27
C PRO A 26 -12.44 2.44 26.45
N ALA A 27 -11.53 1.69 27.09
CA ALA A 27 -10.67 2.24 28.14
C ALA A 27 -10.00 3.54 27.65
N LEU A 28 -9.62 4.42 28.58
CA LEU A 28 -8.92 5.66 28.25
C LEU A 28 -7.40 5.47 28.48
N PRO A 29 -6.53 5.64 27.47
CA PRO A 29 -6.85 5.82 26.06
C PRO A 29 -7.31 4.51 25.40
N GLY A 30 -8.01 4.59 24.27
CA GLY A 30 -8.51 3.41 23.57
C GLY A 30 -8.91 3.69 22.12
N CYS A 31 -8.96 2.62 21.33
CA CYS A 31 -9.24 2.67 19.90
C CYS A 31 -10.40 1.73 19.56
N VAL A 32 -11.38 2.22 18.82
CA VAL A 32 -12.49 1.44 18.30
C VAL A 32 -12.52 1.54 16.79
N PHE A 33 -12.71 0.42 16.10
CA PHE A 33 -12.82 0.43 14.64
C PHE A 33 -13.97 -0.44 14.14
N HIS A 34 -14.52 -0.09 12.98
CA HIS A 34 -15.57 -0.88 12.31
C HIS A 34 -15.57 -0.65 10.80
N LEU A 35 -16.21 -1.57 10.08
CA LEU A 35 -16.50 -1.40 8.67
C LEU A 35 -17.58 -0.33 8.52
N LYS A 36 -17.22 0.81 7.93
CA LYS A 36 -18.13 1.94 7.69
C LYS A 36 -18.90 1.77 6.39
N GLU A 37 -18.20 1.37 5.33
CA GLU A 37 -18.78 1.24 3.99
C GLU A 37 -18.11 0.08 3.24
N TRP A 38 -18.91 -0.66 2.47
CA TRP A 38 -18.43 -1.66 1.52
C TRP A 38 -19.20 -1.52 0.22
N THR A 39 -18.48 -1.21 -0.86
CA THR A 39 -19.10 -0.96 -2.17
C THR A 39 -18.40 -1.82 -3.21
N ARG A 40 -19.12 -2.81 -3.76
CA ARG A 40 -18.58 -3.70 -4.80
C ARG A 40 -18.38 -2.89 -6.09
N ARG A 41 -17.16 -2.90 -6.64
CA ARG A 41 -16.86 -2.24 -7.92
C ARG A 41 -17.08 -3.19 -9.09
N ASN A 42 -16.66 -4.44 -8.94
CA ASN A 42 -16.85 -5.51 -9.92
C ASN A 42 -16.87 -6.89 -9.20
N PRO A 43 -17.07 -8.01 -9.91
CA PRO A 43 -17.12 -9.33 -9.26
C PRO A 43 -15.89 -9.67 -8.42
N ALA A 44 -14.71 -9.18 -8.79
CA ALA A 44 -13.44 -9.49 -8.13
C ALA A 44 -12.90 -8.36 -7.24
N GLN A 45 -13.53 -7.18 -7.19
CA GLN A 45 -13.03 -6.00 -6.47
C GLN A 45 -14.12 -5.23 -5.73
N ALA A 46 -13.75 -4.71 -4.56
CA ALA A 46 -14.59 -3.85 -3.75
C ALA A 46 -13.81 -2.69 -3.14
N ARG A 47 -14.51 -1.57 -2.93
CA ARG A 47 -14.08 -0.44 -2.12
C ARG A 47 -14.46 -0.71 -0.66
N VAL A 48 -13.53 -0.43 0.24
CA VAL A 48 -13.71 -0.61 1.68
C VAL A 48 -13.43 0.69 2.39
N VAL A 49 -14.32 1.10 3.29
CA VAL A 49 -14.08 2.23 4.20
C VAL A 49 -14.17 1.73 5.63
N ILE A 50 -13.11 1.97 6.40
CA ILE A 50 -13.00 1.62 7.82
C ILE A 50 -13.08 2.89 8.64
N ALA A 51 -13.98 2.95 9.60
CA ALA A 51 -13.98 4.00 10.60
C ALA A 51 -13.11 3.57 11.78
N VAL A 52 -12.27 4.49 12.25
CA VAL A 52 -11.44 4.34 13.45
C VAL A 52 -11.73 5.53 14.35
N THR A 53 -12.02 5.29 15.62
CA THR A 53 -12.28 6.32 16.63
C THR A 53 -11.28 6.12 17.75
N LEU A 54 -10.47 7.14 17.99
CA LEU A 54 -9.53 7.18 19.12
C LEU A 54 -10.17 8.00 20.24
N ARG A 55 -10.18 7.44 21.45
CA ARG A 55 -10.60 8.09 22.69
C ARG A 55 -9.35 8.36 23.51
N VAL A 56 -9.01 9.62 23.72
CA VAL A 56 -7.72 10.05 24.28
C VAL A 56 -7.87 11.18 25.28
N ASN A 57 -6.81 11.44 26.06
CA ASN A 57 -6.85 12.48 27.10
C ASN A 57 -6.66 13.89 26.55
N THR A 58 -5.89 14.03 25.47
CA THR A 58 -5.53 15.34 24.90
C THR A 58 -5.62 15.33 23.36
N PRO A 59 -5.85 16.48 22.72
CA PRO A 59 -5.80 16.60 21.27
C PRO A 59 -4.47 16.14 20.67
N GLN A 60 -3.34 16.53 21.28
CA GLN A 60 -2.00 16.12 20.85
C GLN A 60 -1.83 14.60 20.84
N GLN A 61 -2.31 13.92 21.89
CA GLN A 61 -2.29 12.44 21.92
C GLN A 61 -3.16 11.85 20.80
N GLY A 62 -4.25 12.52 20.44
CA GLY A 62 -5.11 12.12 19.32
C GLY A 62 -4.41 12.24 17.98
N ASP A 63 -3.60 13.28 17.77
CA ASP A 63 -2.80 13.46 16.56
C ASP A 63 -1.69 12.41 16.47
N ASP A 64 -0.93 12.21 17.56
CA ASP A 64 0.13 11.20 17.62
C ASP A 64 -0.44 9.79 17.31
N TYR A 65 -1.60 9.46 17.86
CA TYR A 65 -2.24 8.16 17.62
C TYR A 65 -2.86 8.06 16.22
N ALA A 66 -3.28 9.17 15.62
CA ALA A 66 -3.77 9.18 14.23
C ALA A 66 -2.63 8.87 13.25
N ASP A 67 -1.44 9.41 13.50
CA ASP A 67 -0.24 9.11 12.70
C ASP A 67 0.17 7.64 12.85
N LEU A 68 0.17 7.11 14.08
CA LEU A 68 0.45 5.69 14.34
C LEU A 68 -0.59 4.77 13.69
N ALA A 69 -1.89 5.10 13.78
CA ALA A 69 -2.94 4.34 13.10
C ALA A 69 -2.76 4.35 11.58
N SER A 70 -2.38 5.50 11.01
CA SER A 70 -2.11 5.64 9.58
C SER A 70 -0.90 4.80 9.15
N ALA A 71 0.19 4.83 9.93
CA ALA A 71 1.37 4.02 9.69
C ALA A 71 1.07 2.51 9.78
N ALA A 72 0.23 2.11 10.74
CA ALA A 72 -0.16 0.71 10.93
C ALA A 72 -1.08 0.18 9.81
N LEU A 73 -1.98 1.01 9.29
CA LEU A 73 -2.96 0.61 8.28
C LEU A 73 -2.45 0.74 6.84
N SER A 74 -1.46 1.60 6.60
CA SER A 74 -0.85 1.82 5.28
C SER A 74 -0.33 0.53 4.62
N PRO A 75 0.38 -0.39 5.31
CA PRO A 75 0.80 -1.67 4.75
C PRO A 75 -0.37 -2.56 4.27
N LEU A 76 -1.54 -2.42 4.86
CA LEU A 76 -2.76 -3.12 4.45
C LEU A 76 -3.45 -2.46 3.25
N GLY A 77 -2.93 -1.33 2.77
CA GLY A 77 -3.49 -0.57 1.67
C GLY A 77 -4.68 0.30 2.00
N LEU A 78 -4.76 0.69 3.26
CA LEU A 78 -5.71 1.66 3.75
C LEU A 78 -5.02 3.03 3.83
N SER A 79 -5.62 4.04 3.20
CA SER A 79 -5.18 5.44 3.25
C SER A 79 -6.17 6.29 4.02
N LEU A 80 -5.69 7.31 4.72
CA LEU A 80 -6.56 8.22 5.46
C LEU A 80 -7.45 9.01 4.48
N LEU A 81 -8.76 8.87 4.63
CA LEU A 81 -9.79 9.56 3.84
C LEU A 81 -10.23 10.85 4.54
N THR A 82 -10.50 10.78 5.85
CA THR A 82 -10.91 11.93 6.66
C THR A 82 -10.39 11.81 8.08
N ALA A 83 -10.04 12.93 8.70
CA ALA A 83 -9.81 13.06 10.14
C ALA A 83 -10.65 14.22 10.68
N ARG A 84 -11.27 14.02 11.84
CA ARG A 84 -12.09 15.02 12.54
C ARG A 84 -11.86 14.92 14.03
N ASP A 85 -11.97 16.06 14.68
CA ASP A 85 -11.98 16.18 16.13
C ASP A 85 -13.42 16.24 16.59
N ASP A 86 -13.72 15.51 17.66
CA ASP A 86 -15.04 15.43 18.26
C ASP A 86 -14.91 15.30 19.78
N GLN A 87 -16.03 15.34 20.49
CA GLN A 87 -16.07 15.25 21.94
C GLN A 87 -17.12 14.24 22.37
N GLU A 88 -16.76 13.35 23.31
CA GLU A 88 -17.70 12.42 23.90
C GLU A 88 -18.70 13.19 24.79
N ALA A 89 -19.96 13.23 24.38
CA ALA A 89 -20.99 14.08 24.99
C ALA A 89 -21.19 13.88 26.50
N GLN A 90 -20.95 12.68 27.03
CA GLN A 90 -21.19 12.36 28.45
C GLN A 90 -20.01 12.67 29.36
N THR A 91 -18.79 12.57 28.87
CA THR A 91 -17.56 12.65 29.68
C THR A 91 -16.70 13.86 29.34
N GLY A 92 -16.93 14.47 28.17
CA GLY A 92 -16.12 15.54 27.64
C GLY A 92 -14.77 15.08 27.07
N PHE A 93 -14.49 13.77 27.00
CA PHE A 93 -13.23 13.27 26.45
C PHE A 93 -13.07 13.60 24.97
N PHE A 94 -11.84 13.83 24.58
CA PHE A 94 -11.50 14.10 23.19
C PHE A 94 -11.59 12.83 22.36
N LEU A 95 -12.25 12.95 21.21
CA LEU A 95 -12.38 11.89 20.22
C LEU A 95 -11.70 12.32 18.92
N LYS A 96 -10.82 11.47 18.39
CA LYS A 96 -10.30 11.60 17.02
C LYS A 96 -11.05 10.62 16.14
N ALA A 97 -11.90 11.12 15.26
CA ALA A 97 -12.66 10.31 14.30
C ALA A 97 -11.93 10.27 12.95
N LEU A 98 -11.46 9.09 12.58
CA LEU A 98 -10.73 8.83 11.35
C LEU A 98 -11.58 7.92 10.43
N ALA A 99 -11.45 8.11 9.13
CA ALA A 99 -11.92 7.15 8.15
C ALA A 99 -10.77 6.79 7.22
N PHE A 100 -10.58 5.51 6.97
CA PHE A 100 -9.57 4.99 6.05
C PHE A 100 -10.25 4.30 4.87
N GLU A 101 -9.75 4.52 3.67
CA GLU A 101 -10.24 3.91 2.44
C GLU A 101 -9.21 2.93 1.89
N GLY A 102 -9.67 1.80 1.34
CA GLY A 102 -8.83 0.86 0.63
C GLY A 102 -9.62 0.07 -0.43
N SER A 103 -8.89 -0.78 -1.15
CA SER A 103 -9.47 -1.72 -2.10
C SER A 103 -9.34 -3.14 -1.57
N ALA A 104 -10.30 -4.00 -1.87
CA ALA A 104 -10.25 -5.43 -1.56
C ALA A 104 -10.47 -6.24 -2.84
N THR A 105 -9.75 -7.36 -2.96
CA THR A 105 -9.87 -8.31 -4.07
C THR A 105 -10.35 -9.66 -3.60
N LEU A 106 -11.12 -10.34 -4.46
CA LEU A 106 -11.57 -11.70 -4.25
C LEU A 106 -10.41 -12.67 -4.52
N GLY A 107 -9.99 -13.41 -3.50
CA GLY A 107 -9.01 -14.48 -3.60
C GLY A 107 -9.59 -15.74 -4.24
N ALA A 108 -8.70 -16.66 -4.64
CA ALA A 108 -9.09 -17.96 -5.18
C ALA A 108 -9.84 -18.85 -4.17
N ASP A 109 -9.68 -18.55 -2.87
CA ASP A 109 -10.42 -19.14 -1.76
C ASP A 109 -11.85 -18.57 -1.61
N GLY A 110 -12.26 -17.64 -2.49
CA GLY A 110 -13.54 -16.97 -2.42
C GLY A 110 -13.64 -15.91 -1.32
N ALA A 111 -12.53 -15.58 -0.65
CA ALA A 111 -12.50 -14.57 0.41
C ALA A 111 -11.96 -13.23 -0.12
N PHE A 112 -12.55 -12.12 0.34
CA PHE A 112 -11.99 -10.81 0.06
C PHE A 112 -10.82 -10.47 0.99
N SER A 113 -9.69 -10.08 0.39
CA SER A 113 -8.50 -9.60 1.08
C SER A 113 -8.24 -8.15 0.70
N LEU A 114 -7.76 -7.35 1.67
CA LEU A 114 -7.34 -5.99 1.35
C LEU A 114 -6.16 -6.05 0.39
N MET A 115 -6.21 -5.21 -0.62
CA MET A 115 -5.06 -4.95 -1.47
C MET A 115 -4.12 -4.03 -0.70
N PRO A 116 -2.87 -4.43 -0.46
CA PRO A 116 -1.85 -3.50 0.00
C PRO A 116 -1.81 -2.28 -0.90
N SER A 117 -1.43 -1.13 -0.34
CA SER A 117 -1.34 0.10 -1.10
C SER A 117 -0.36 -0.16 -2.26
N PRO A 118 -0.62 0.35 -3.48
CA PRO A 118 0.33 0.31 -4.58
C PRO A 118 1.64 1.09 -4.28
N HIS A 119 1.78 1.65 -3.07
CA HIS A 119 3.02 2.14 -2.49
C HIS A 119 3.23 1.36 -1.18
N ALA A 120 4.15 0.42 -1.03
CA ALA A 120 5.57 0.55 -1.31
C ALA A 120 6.22 -0.84 -1.32
N LEU A 121 6.35 -1.46 -2.50
CA LEU A 121 7.36 -2.50 -2.70
C LEU A 121 8.73 -1.77 -2.69
N ARG A 122 9.24 -1.44 -1.49
CA ARG A 122 10.32 -0.44 -1.31
C ARG A 122 11.70 -1.02 -1.05
N ALA A 123 11.87 -2.32 -1.05
CA ALA A 123 13.17 -2.90 -0.73
C ALA A 123 13.51 -4.07 -1.62
N ASN A 124 14.73 -4.02 -2.15
CA ASN A 124 15.44 -5.13 -2.80
C ASN A 124 14.82 -5.54 -4.13
N LEU A 125 14.61 -4.57 -5.01
CA LEU A 125 14.31 -4.88 -6.40
C LEU A 125 15.54 -5.55 -7.03
N LEU A 126 15.39 -6.81 -7.40
CA LEU A 126 16.40 -7.54 -8.17
C LEU A 126 15.85 -7.81 -9.56
N VAL A 127 16.71 -7.63 -10.56
CA VAL A 127 16.45 -8.15 -11.90
C VAL A 127 17.51 -9.18 -12.24
N ASP A 128 17.07 -10.41 -12.52
CA ASP A 128 17.93 -11.57 -12.75
C ASP A 128 18.95 -11.76 -11.61
N GLY A 129 18.50 -11.53 -10.36
CA GLY A 129 19.33 -11.63 -9.15
C GLY A 129 20.26 -10.45 -8.90
N VAL A 130 20.34 -9.47 -9.81
CA VAL A 130 21.16 -8.27 -9.64
C VAL A 130 20.34 -7.16 -9.00
N LYS A 131 20.85 -6.58 -7.91
CA LYS A 131 20.20 -5.44 -7.27
C LYS A 131 20.23 -4.23 -8.20
N ILE A 132 19.05 -3.65 -8.40
CA ILE A 132 18.88 -2.37 -9.10
C ILE A 132 18.46 -1.28 -8.12
N LYS A 133 18.48 -0.02 -8.56
CA LYS A 133 17.98 1.09 -7.74
C LYS A 133 16.54 0.81 -7.32
N ASP A 134 16.24 1.09 -6.06
CA ASP A 134 14.87 1.02 -5.56
C ASP A 134 13.98 2.02 -6.30
N ALA A 135 12.79 1.58 -6.67
CA ALA A 135 11.85 2.39 -7.43
C ALA A 135 11.21 3.48 -6.56
N SER A 136 10.95 4.65 -7.15
CA SER A 136 10.19 5.72 -6.51
C SER A 136 8.74 5.27 -6.25
N ALA A 137 8.18 4.47 -7.16
CA ALA A 137 6.93 3.75 -6.96
C ALA A 137 6.99 2.38 -7.66
N LEU A 138 6.39 1.37 -7.03
CA LEU A 138 6.33 0.01 -7.53
C LEU A 138 5.00 -0.61 -7.11
N SER A 139 4.22 -1.07 -8.10
CA SER A 139 2.90 -1.66 -7.89
C SER A 139 2.74 -2.96 -8.69
N CYS A 140 1.94 -3.89 -8.14
CA CYS A 140 1.65 -5.18 -8.76
C CYS A 140 0.12 -5.38 -8.78
N GLU A 141 -0.45 -5.62 -9.94
CA GLU A 141 -1.88 -5.81 -10.15
C GLU A 141 -2.15 -7.11 -10.92
N TRP A 142 -3.35 -7.67 -10.75
CA TRP A 142 -3.83 -8.78 -11.57
C TRP A 142 -4.56 -8.22 -12.79
N VAL A 143 -4.23 -8.72 -13.97
CA VAL A 143 -4.89 -8.37 -15.24
C VAL A 143 -5.43 -9.63 -15.91
N SER A 144 -6.58 -9.52 -16.57
CA SER A 144 -7.14 -10.60 -17.38
C SER A 144 -6.88 -10.34 -18.85
N GLU A 145 -6.22 -11.28 -19.52
CA GLU A 145 -5.86 -11.20 -20.93
C GLU A 145 -6.00 -12.58 -21.55
N GLU A 146 -6.67 -12.68 -22.69
CA GLU A 146 -6.93 -13.96 -23.39
C GLU A 146 -7.50 -15.08 -22.49
N GLY A 147 -8.31 -14.71 -21.49
CA GLY A 147 -8.91 -15.65 -20.55
C GLY A 147 -7.96 -16.18 -19.46
N ARG A 148 -6.73 -15.69 -19.39
CA ARG A 148 -5.75 -15.99 -18.33
C ARG A 148 -5.68 -14.82 -17.34
N LEU A 149 -5.41 -15.12 -16.08
CA LEU A 149 -5.15 -14.11 -15.05
C LEU A 149 -3.64 -14.01 -14.84
N LEU A 150 -3.06 -12.86 -15.16
CA LEU A 150 -1.62 -12.61 -15.16
C LEU A 150 -1.26 -11.49 -14.19
N ARG A 151 -0.04 -11.52 -13.64
CA ARG A 151 0.50 -10.38 -12.89
C ARG A 151 1.06 -9.32 -13.84
N GLN A 152 0.74 -8.07 -13.53
CA GLN A 152 1.32 -6.88 -14.16
C GLN A 152 2.00 -6.02 -13.11
N VAL A 153 3.25 -5.66 -13.35
CA VAL A 153 4.06 -4.84 -12.44
C VAL A 153 4.40 -3.52 -13.12
N ARG A 154 4.15 -2.42 -12.42
CA ARG A 154 4.51 -1.07 -12.86
C ARG A 154 5.60 -0.51 -11.98
N ILE A 155 6.71 -0.11 -12.59
CA ILE A 155 7.87 0.48 -11.92
C ILE A 155 8.01 1.93 -12.39
N ARG A 156 8.16 2.86 -11.45
CA ARG A 156 8.41 4.27 -11.75
C ARG A 156 9.61 4.78 -10.97
N TYR A 157 10.48 5.47 -11.68
CA TYR A 157 11.59 6.24 -11.13
C TYR A 157 11.36 7.71 -11.44
N GLU A 158 11.38 8.57 -10.43
CA GLU A 158 11.35 10.02 -10.66
C GLU A 158 12.63 10.48 -11.37
N MET A 159 13.77 9.92 -10.99
CA MET A 159 15.07 10.26 -11.56
C MET A 159 16.07 9.11 -11.41
N LEU A 160 16.78 8.81 -12.50
CA LEU A 160 17.89 7.87 -12.59
C LEU A 160 19.14 8.59 -13.08
N GLY A 161 20.29 8.30 -12.47
CA GLY A 161 21.58 8.62 -13.08
C GLY A 161 21.85 7.72 -14.29
N GLU A 162 22.78 8.11 -15.15
CA GLU A 162 23.17 7.34 -16.33
C GLU A 162 23.44 5.83 -16.08
N PRO A 163 24.28 5.42 -15.10
CA PRO A 163 24.55 3.99 -14.88
C PRO A 163 23.30 3.23 -14.42
N GLU A 164 22.43 3.86 -13.63
CA GLU A 164 21.19 3.26 -13.14
C GLU A 164 20.16 3.13 -14.27
N ALA A 165 20.02 4.16 -15.10
CA ALA A 165 19.14 4.17 -16.27
C ALA A 165 19.58 3.09 -17.27
N HIS A 166 20.89 2.99 -17.53
CA HIS A 166 21.44 1.94 -18.37
C HIS A 166 21.11 0.54 -17.84
N GLN A 167 21.28 0.30 -16.54
CA GLN A 167 20.98 -1.00 -15.93
C GLN A 167 19.49 -1.35 -16.02
N VAL A 168 18.60 -0.41 -15.68
CA VAL A 168 17.14 -0.59 -15.70
C VAL A 168 16.61 -0.79 -17.11
N LEU A 169 17.03 0.04 -18.07
CA LEU A 169 16.53 -0.02 -19.44
C LEU A 169 17.11 -1.22 -20.21
N SER A 170 18.37 -1.59 -19.97
CA SER A 170 18.96 -2.79 -20.59
C SER A 170 18.30 -4.07 -20.09
N ALA A 171 17.93 -4.11 -18.80
CA ALA A 171 17.12 -5.19 -18.25
C ALA A 171 15.73 -5.25 -18.91
N ALA A 172 15.07 -4.10 -19.06
CA ALA A 172 13.77 -4.01 -19.72
C ALA A 172 13.79 -4.37 -21.21
N ALA A 173 14.94 -4.25 -21.89
CA ALA A 173 15.10 -4.63 -23.29
C ALA A 173 15.20 -6.16 -23.52
N LYS A 174 15.36 -6.96 -22.45
CA LYS A 174 15.41 -8.42 -22.57
C LYS A 174 14.05 -9.00 -22.96
N THR A 175 14.07 -10.13 -23.67
CA THR A 175 12.85 -10.87 -24.06
C THR A 175 12.08 -11.43 -22.87
N SER A 176 12.78 -11.70 -21.78
CA SER A 176 12.27 -12.14 -20.48
C SER A 176 13.28 -11.75 -19.40
N LEU A 177 12.80 -11.48 -18.19
CA LEU A 177 13.60 -11.22 -17.00
C LEU A 177 12.93 -11.84 -15.77
N VAL A 178 13.70 -12.13 -14.73
CA VAL A 178 13.16 -12.49 -13.42
C VAL A 178 13.17 -11.24 -12.54
N LEU A 179 11.98 -10.76 -12.17
CA LEU A 179 11.83 -9.66 -11.23
C LEU A 179 11.62 -10.22 -9.83
N THR A 180 12.53 -9.90 -8.92
CA THR A 180 12.34 -10.20 -7.49
C THR A 180 12.05 -8.92 -6.72
N PHE A 181 11.02 -8.95 -5.90
CA PHE A 181 10.65 -7.85 -5.00
C PHE A 181 10.02 -8.40 -3.73
N PHE A 182 10.14 -7.67 -2.62
CA PHE A 182 9.45 -8.01 -1.38
C PHE A 182 7.95 -7.72 -1.50
N ASP A 183 7.10 -8.74 -1.44
CA ASP A 183 5.65 -8.56 -1.39
C ASP A 183 5.18 -8.50 0.08
N PRO A 184 4.76 -7.31 0.57
CA PRO A 184 4.29 -7.15 1.94
C PRO A 184 3.00 -7.93 2.22
N SER A 185 2.19 -8.26 1.21
CA SER A 185 1.00 -9.11 1.42
C SER A 185 1.35 -10.56 1.75
N ALA A 186 2.46 -11.05 1.18
CA ALA A 186 2.95 -12.40 1.40
C ALA A 186 4.00 -12.47 2.53
N GLY A 187 4.50 -11.32 3.01
CA GLY A 187 5.58 -11.23 3.99
C GLY A 187 6.89 -11.86 3.51
N SER A 188 7.07 -11.99 2.19
CA SER A 188 8.20 -12.71 1.59
C SER A 188 8.59 -12.12 0.23
N ASN A 189 9.79 -12.44 -0.24
CA ASN A 189 10.22 -12.09 -1.59
C ASN A 189 9.45 -12.91 -2.61
N GLN A 190 8.87 -12.25 -3.61
CA GLN A 190 8.33 -12.89 -4.80
C GLN A 190 9.30 -12.74 -5.95
N SER A 191 9.46 -13.80 -6.73
CA SER A 191 10.22 -13.82 -7.97
C SER A 191 9.27 -14.18 -9.10
N LEU A 192 9.06 -13.26 -10.04
CA LEU A 192 8.18 -13.44 -11.18
C LEU A 192 8.98 -13.42 -12.48
N THR A 193 8.71 -14.37 -13.36
CA THR A 193 9.21 -14.32 -14.74
C THR A 193 8.34 -13.37 -15.54
N MET A 194 8.93 -12.28 -16.03
CA MET A 194 8.19 -11.20 -16.66
C MET A 194 8.81 -10.81 -18.00
N ARG A 195 7.98 -10.25 -18.89
CA ARG A 195 8.39 -9.58 -20.12
C ARG A 195 8.02 -8.11 -20.03
N CYS A 196 8.95 -7.24 -20.44
CA CYS A 196 8.67 -5.83 -20.57
C CYS A 196 7.71 -5.58 -21.75
N GLN A 197 6.61 -4.89 -21.45
CA GLN A 197 5.61 -4.47 -22.43
C GLN A 197 5.83 -3.03 -22.88
N GLN A 198 6.30 -2.18 -21.95
CA GLN A 198 6.57 -0.78 -22.21
C GLN A 198 7.72 -0.30 -21.33
N ALA A 199 8.66 0.43 -21.93
CA ALA A 199 9.71 1.15 -21.23
C ALA A 199 9.82 2.56 -21.83
N GLU A 200 9.70 3.59 -20.99
CA GLU A 200 9.71 4.99 -21.42
C GLU A 200 10.58 5.81 -20.47
N ALA A 201 11.52 6.57 -21.04
CA ALA A 201 12.23 7.65 -20.34
C ALA A 201 11.75 8.98 -20.93
N LYS A 202 11.05 9.79 -20.13
CA LYS A 202 10.36 10.99 -20.64
C LYS A 202 11.28 12.16 -20.97
N ALA A 203 12.34 12.34 -20.19
CA ALA A 203 13.28 13.42 -20.41
C ALA A 203 14.69 13.02 -19.97
N MET A 204 15.65 13.64 -20.64
CA MET A 204 17.06 13.63 -20.32
C MET A 204 17.43 15.03 -19.83
N TYR A 205 18.02 15.12 -18.64
CA TYR A 205 18.47 16.36 -18.03
C TYR A 205 19.97 16.31 -17.81
N GLU A 206 20.68 17.35 -18.23
CA GLU A 206 22.08 17.56 -17.89
C GLU A 206 22.18 18.63 -16.80
N LYS A 207 22.80 18.29 -15.66
CA LYS A 207 23.08 19.25 -14.59
C LYS A 207 24.49 19.05 -14.06
N ALA A 208 25.30 20.11 -14.12
CA ALA A 208 26.69 20.08 -13.67
C ALA A 208 27.55 18.96 -14.30
N GLY A 209 27.33 18.68 -15.59
CA GLY A 209 28.05 17.64 -16.34
C GLY A 209 27.59 16.20 -16.06
N GLN A 210 26.49 16.02 -15.31
CA GLN A 210 25.88 14.71 -15.09
C GLN A 210 24.56 14.59 -15.85
N ILE A 211 24.42 13.49 -16.58
CA ILE A 211 23.19 13.13 -17.31
C ILE A 211 22.28 12.34 -16.38
N THR A 212 21.03 12.77 -16.29
CA THR A 212 19.96 12.11 -15.54
C THR A 212 18.74 11.89 -16.42
N TYR A 213 17.99 10.84 -16.15
CA TYR A 213 16.80 10.43 -16.90
C TYR A 213 15.60 10.41 -15.97
N GLY A 214 14.50 11.04 -16.37
CA GLY A 214 13.31 11.07 -15.52
C GLY A 214 12.09 11.78 -16.13
N PRO A 215 10.87 11.41 -15.73
CA PRO A 215 10.54 10.14 -15.09
C PRO A 215 10.78 8.95 -16.05
N VAL A 216 11.24 7.83 -15.49
CA VAL A 216 11.40 6.54 -16.20
C VAL A 216 10.31 5.58 -15.72
N ASN A 217 9.54 5.04 -16.65
CA ASN A 217 8.42 4.14 -16.37
C ASN A 217 8.62 2.79 -17.09
N LEU A 218 8.40 1.69 -16.37
CA LEU A 218 8.39 0.34 -16.91
C LEU A 218 7.04 -0.33 -16.62
N LEU A 219 6.53 -1.03 -17.62
CA LEU A 219 5.39 -1.95 -17.51
C LEU A 219 5.88 -3.36 -17.83
N LEU A 220 5.85 -4.22 -16.83
CA LEU A 220 6.24 -5.62 -16.92
C LEU A 220 4.99 -6.49 -16.77
N LYS A 221 4.91 -7.58 -17.53
CA LYS A 221 3.80 -8.54 -17.45
C LYS A 221 4.35 -9.97 -17.37
N GLU A 222 3.71 -10.80 -16.55
CA GLU A 222 4.05 -12.20 -16.38
C GLU A 222 3.96 -12.97 -17.71
N VAL A 223 4.87 -13.93 -17.91
CA VAL A 223 4.98 -14.77 -19.12
C VAL A 223 4.36 -16.14 -18.90
#